data_AF-M2RN48-F1
#
_entry.id   AF-M2RN48-F1
#
_cell.length_a   1.000
_cell.length_b   1.000
_cell.length_c   1.000
_cell.angle_alpha   90.00
_cell.angle_beta   90.00
_cell.angle_gamma   90.00
#
_symmetry.space_group_name_H-M   'P 1'
#
loop_
_entity.id
_entity.type
_entity.pdbx_description
1 polymer ?
#
loop_
_entity_poly.entity_id
_entity_poly.type
_entity_poly.pdbx_seq_one_letter_code
_entity_poly.pdbx_strand_id
1 'polypeptide(L)'
;MSIDSNWLEELELYNSLDDSIDIDIEMIARSMEKSKNVTVLTGAGISVESGIPDFRSSNGLWKRYDPSVYGSYSNFKKHPELFWKMTEEIHKITAYPNHVHEALAELEKIGVVKTIVTQNVDGLHQQAGSKNVVEMHGSGRACYCIDCDYISRADDDIWSKPVPPSQCIPRCPKCGGLLKLDVVLFGEKLDRVTYDEVVEASTKTDFLLVIGTSLQVAPCNIIPFRAKHCGAQVAFINCSKTPMDEYADFVVRGDLKEIVPKIANKIKEIREKRFNGLRRAWLLSYSFAIVIVTMLVTFYNNVFHQNLKISTLDNIDGTETPVVSEYEPTLRRHSIPLEECGFE
;
A
#
# COMPACT_ATOMS: atom_id res chain seq x y z
N MET A 1 -36.20 -17.91 -8.83
CA MET A 1 -35.04 -17.01 -8.65
C MET A 1 -34.38 -16.88 -10.01
N SER A 2 -34.69 -15.82 -10.74
CA SER A 2 -34.03 -15.52 -12.01
C SER A 2 -32.62 -15.05 -11.72
N ILE A 3 -31.63 -15.79 -12.22
CA ILE A 3 -30.25 -15.31 -12.32
C ILE A 3 -30.30 -14.12 -13.29
N ASP A 4 -29.84 -12.97 -12.83
CA ASP A 4 -29.84 -11.73 -13.60
C ASP A 4 -29.00 -11.93 -14.87
N SER A 5 -29.64 -11.87 -16.03
CA SER A 5 -29.00 -12.15 -17.33
C SER A 5 -27.89 -11.17 -17.68
N ASN A 6 -27.86 -10.00 -17.02
CA ASN A 6 -26.78 -9.03 -17.12
C ASN A 6 -25.45 -9.55 -16.54
N TRP A 7 -25.49 -10.41 -15.52
CA TRP A 7 -24.27 -10.93 -14.87
C TRP A 7 -23.53 -11.95 -15.74
N LEU A 8 -24.27 -12.72 -16.54
CA LEU A 8 -23.70 -13.72 -17.44
C LEU A 8 -23.17 -13.08 -18.73
N GLU A 9 -23.83 -12.03 -19.24
CA GLU A 9 -23.32 -11.25 -20.38
C GLU A 9 -22.06 -10.44 -20.01
N GLU A 10 -21.95 -9.92 -18.78
CA GLU A 10 -20.69 -9.34 -18.28
C GLU A 10 -19.57 -10.39 -18.21
N LEU A 11 -19.84 -11.61 -17.74
CA LEU A 11 -18.82 -12.67 -17.64
C LEU A 11 -18.34 -13.21 -19.00
N GLU A 12 -19.17 -13.18 -20.05
CA GLU A 12 -18.79 -13.65 -21.39
C GLU A 12 -17.97 -12.62 -22.17
N LEU A 13 -18.14 -11.31 -21.90
CA LEU A 13 -17.27 -10.26 -22.45
C LEU A 13 -15.87 -10.22 -21.80
N TYR A 14 -15.70 -10.90 -20.65
CA TYR A 14 -14.49 -10.93 -19.82
C TYR A 14 -13.56 -12.13 -20.09
N ASN A 15 -13.78 -12.96 -21.12
CA ASN A 15 -13.10 -14.26 -21.27
C ASN A 15 -12.29 -14.45 -22.57
N SER A 16 -11.90 -13.37 -23.27
CA SER A 16 -11.00 -13.40 -24.41
C SER A 16 -9.55 -13.09 -24.01
N LEU A 17 -8.75 -14.13 -23.75
CA LEU A 17 -7.27 -14.31 -23.65
C LEU A 17 -6.25 -13.15 -23.46
N ASP A 18 -6.62 -11.87 -23.57
CA ASP A 18 -6.03 -10.68 -22.92
C ASP A 18 -6.79 -10.36 -21.60
N ASP A 19 -8.00 -10.91 -21.42
CA ASP A 19 -8.87 -10.61 -20.28
C ASP A 19 -8.46 -11.29 -18.97
N SER A 20 -7.74 -12.43 -18.99
CA SER A 20 -7.41 -13.15 -17.75
C SER A 20 -6.40 -12.40 -16.88
N ILE A 21 -5.40 -11.74 -17.50
CA ILE A 21 -4.41 -10.94 -16.78
C ILE A 21 -5.05 -9.66 -16.23
N ASP A 22 -5.94 -9.03 -16.98
CA ASP A 22 -6.66 -7.84 -16.53
C ASP A 22 -7.69 -8.20 -15.43
N ILE A 23 -8.30 -9.39 -15.47
CA ILE A 23 -9.08 -9.96 -14.36
C ILE A 23 -8.23 -10.12 -13.12
N ASP A 24 -7.06 -10.77 -13.23
CA ASP A 24 -6.16 -10.97 -12.09
C ASP A 24 -5.71 -9.62 -11.51
N ILE A 25 -5.36 -8.65 -12.36
CA ILE A 25 -5.01 -7.28 -11.95
C ILE A 25 -6.17 -6.62 -11.19
N GLU A 26 -7.39 -6.73 -11.70
CA GLU A 26 -8.59 -6.17 -11.05
C GLU A 26 -8.87 -6.86 -9.71
N MET A 27 -8.75 -8.20 -9.64
CA MET A 27 -8.93 -8.98 -8.41
C MET A 27 -7.87 -8.65 -7.37
N ILE A 28 -6.60 -8.51 -7.78
CA ILE A 28 -5.50 -8.07 -6.92
C ILE A 28 -5.78 -6.67 -6.39
N ALA A 29 -6.14 -5.72 -7.26
CA ALA A 29 -6.44 -4.35 -6.88
C ALA A 29 -7.57 -4.28 -5.84
N ARG A 30 -8.68 -5.00 -6.06
CA ARG A 30 -9.80 -5.07 -5.10
C ARG A 30 -9.41 -5.70 -3.77
N SER A 31 -8.63 -6.78 -3.82
CA SER A 31 -8.16 -7.49 -2.64
C SER A 31 -7.24 -6.60 -1.81
N MET A 32 -6.30 -5.89 -2.46
CA MET A 32 -5.43 -4.91 -1.82
C MET A 32 -6.21 -3.73 -1.22
N GLU A 33 -7.22 -3.18 -1.90
CA GLU A 33 -8.01 -2.06 -1.37
C GLU A 33 -8.78 -2.46 -0.10
N LYS A 34 -9.34 -3.67 -0.07
CA LYS A 34 -10.10 -4.20 1.06
C LYS A 34 -9.23 -4.59 2.25
N SER A 35 -7.96 -4.89 1.98
CA SER A 35 -6.99 -5.36 2.97
C SER A 35 -6.58 -4.25 3.94
N LYS A 36 -6.44 -4.58 5.21
CA LYS A 36 -6.09 -3.64 6.27
C LYS A 36 -4.58 -3.47 6.40
N ASN A 37 -3.82 -4.51 6.06
CA ASN A 37 -2.38 -4.56 6.21
C ASN A 37 -1.71 -5.21 5.00
N VAL A 38 -1.56 -4.43 3.92
CA VAL A 38 -0.87 -4.86 2.71
C VAL A 38 0.64 -4.74 2.89
N THR A 39 1.36 -5.86 2.73
CA THR A 39 2.82 -5.89 2.64
C THR A 39 3.25 -6.14 1.20
N VAL A 40 4.26 -5.40 0.75
CA VAL A 40 4.88 -5.61 -0.56
C VAL A 40 6.29 -6.17 -0.37
N LEU A 41 6.61 -7.30 -1.01
CA LEU A 41 7.96 -7.86 -1.07
C LEU A 41 8.58 -7.59 -2.44
N THR A 42 9.71 -6.90 -2.50
CA THR A 42 10.40 -6.63 -3.77
C THR A 42 11.80 -7.25 -3.85
N GLY A 43 12.26 -7.48 -5.07
CA GLY A 43 13.66 -7.79 -5.35
C GLY A 43 14.19 -7.09 -6.60
N ALA A 44 15.37 -7.51 -7.05
CA ALA A 44 16.16 -6.74 -8.01
C ALA A 44 15.45 -6.48 -9.35
N GLY A 45 14.46 -7.30 -9.70
CA GLY A 45 13.66 -7.13 -10.92
C GLY A 45 12.99 -5.76 -11.04
N ILE A 46 12.59 -5.13 -9.92
CA ILE A 46 11.98 -3.79 -9.97
C ILE A 46 12.98 -2.68 -10.35
N SER A 47 14.27 -2.90 -10.12
CA SER A 47 15.33 -1.90 -10.35
C SER A 47 16.00 -2.05 -11.72
N VAL A 48 15.63 -3.06 -12.50
CA VAL A 48 16.21 -3.32 -13.84
C VAL A 48 16.00 -2.15 -14.79
N GLU A 49 14.79 -1.59 -14.83
CA GLU A 49 14.50 -0.43 -15.68
C GLU A 49 15.14 0.87 -15.19
N SER A 50 15.55 0.90 -13.92
CA SER A 50 16.36 1.99 -13.37
C SER A 50 17.85 1.86 -13.74
N GLY A 51 18.21 0.86 -14.56
CA GLY A 51 19.57 0.61 -15.03
C GLY A 51 20.40 -0.30 -14.12
N ILE A 52 19.85 -0.76 -12.99
CA ILE A 52 20.54 -1.65 -12.06
C ILE A 52 20.32 -3.10 -12.50
N PRO A 53 21.37 -3.85 -12.89
CA PRO A 53 21.18 -5.23 -13.32
C PRO A 53 20.62 -6.09 -12.19
N ASP A 54 19.76 -7.05 -12.54
CA ASP A 54 19.36 -8.06 -11.59
C ASP A 54 20.51 -9.04 -11.31
N PHE A 55 20.23 -10.07 -10.52
CA PHE A 55 21.26 -11.04 -10.16
C PHE A 55 21.37 -12.21 -11.14
N ARG A 56 20.26 -12.68 -11.73
CA ARG A 56 20.16 -14.04 -12.30
C ARG A 56 19.67 -14.11 -13.74
N SER A 57 19.07 -13.04 -14.27
CA SER A 57 18.60 -13.04 -15.66
C SER A 57 19.75 -13.18 -16.67
N SER A 58 19.44 -13.16 -17.97
CA SER A 58 20.44 -13.19 -19.03
C SER A 58 21.50 -12.09 -18.90
N ASN A 59 21.13 -10.91 -18.40
CA ASN A 59 22.01 -9.77 -18.16
C ASN A 59 22.42 -9.65 -16.68
N GLY A 60 22.11 -10.65 -15.86
CA GLY A 60 22.29 -10.60 -14.42
C GLY A 60 23.76 -10.63 -13.97
N LEU A 61 24.02 -10.05 -12.81
CA LEU A 61 25.36 -9.91 -12.23
C LEU A 61 26.10 -11.25 -12.11
N TRP A 62 25.39 -12.33 -11.75
CA TRP A 62 26.00 -13.65 -11.55
C TRP A 62 26.43 -14.38 -12.82
N LYS A 63 26.14 -13.83 -14.00
CA LYS A 63 26.73 -14.30 -15.26
C LYS A 63 28.19 -13.85 -15.41
N ARG A 64 28.57 -12.76 -14.75
CA ARG A 64 29.89 -12.14 -14.85
C ARG A 64 30.73 -12.33 -13.58
N TYR A 65 30.06 -12.48 -12.43
CA TYR A 65 30.69 -12.64 -11.13
C TYR A 65 30.19 -13.92 -10.46
N ASP A 66 31.09 -14.80 -10.05
CA ASP A 66 30.70 -15.98 -9.27
C ASP A 66 30.26 -15.52 -7.86
N PRO A 67 29.00 -15.78 -7.44
CA PRO A 67 28.51 -15.35 -6.13
C PRO A 67 29.27 -15.98 -4.96
N SER A 68 29.85 -17.19 -5.13
CA SER A 68 30.66 -17.83 -4.10
C SER A 68 32.00 -17.13 -3.88
N VAL A 69 32.45 -16.34 -4.86
CA VAL A 69 33.69 -15.57 -4.83
C VAL A 69 33.40 -14.10 -4.47
N TYR A 70 32.53 -13.44 -5.21
CA TYR A 70 32.30 -11.99 -5.10
C TYR A 70 31.25 -11.62 -4.05
N GLY A 71 30.31 -12.53 -3.76
CA GLY A 71 29.19 -12.32 -2.84
C GLY A 71 29.31 -13.07 -1.52
N SER A 72 30.46 -13.68 -1.21
CA SER A 72 30.66 -14.50 0.00
C SER A 72 31.39 -13.72 1.09
N TYR A 73 30.85 -13.70 2.31
CA TYR A 73 31.49 -13.03 3.44
C TYR A 73 32.82 -13.65 3.84
N SER A 74 32.91 -14.97 3.80
CA SER A 74 34.15 -15.69 4.06
C SER A 74 35.26 -15.31 3.07
N ASN A 75 34.89 -15.06 1.81
CA ASN A 75 35.82 -14.64 0.79
C ASN A 75 36.16 -13.15 0.90
N PHE A 76 35.19 -12.29 1.21
CA PHE A 76 35.41 -10.87 1.50
C PHE A 76 36.50 -10.65 2.54
N LYS A 77 36.52 -11.44 3.62
CA LYS A 77 37.55 -11.32 4.67
C LYS A 77 38.97 -11.65 4.18
N LYS A 78 39.11 -12.46 3.14
CA LYS A 78 40.41 -12.91 2.60
C LYS A 78 40.83 -12.09 1.38
N HIS A 79 39.87 -11.75 0.53
CA HIS A 79 40.02 -11.13 -0.78
C HIS A 79 38.99 -9.99 -0.97
N PRO A 80 39.04 -8.94 -0.11
CA PRO A 80 38.06 -7.85 -0.15
C PRO A 80 38.04 -7.10 -1.48
N GLU A 81 39.17 -7.07 -2.20
CA GLU A 81 39.32 -6.44 -3.52
C GLU A 81 38.29 -6.95 -4.54
N LEU A 82 37.88 -8.22 -4.46
CA LEU A 82 36.93 -8.83 -5.39
C LEU A 82 35.53 -8.27 -5.18
N PHE A 83 35.06 -8.25 -3.93
CA PHE A 83 33.79 -7.61 -3.58
C PHE A 83 33.77 -6.15 -4.02
N TRP A 84 34.84 -5.40 -3.71
CA TRP A 84 34.94 -3.99 -4.07
C TRP A 84 34.89 -3.78 -5.58
N LYS A 85 35.61 -4.59 -6.36
CA LYS A 85 35.58 -4.52 -7.83
C LYS A 85 34.17 -4.65 -8.40
N MET A 86 33.38 -5.59 -7.88
CA MET A 86 31.98 -5.76 -8.30
C MET A 86 31.12 -4.56 -7.85
N THR A 87 31.24 -4.12 -6.60
CA THR A 87 30.42 -3.00 -6.09
C THR A 87 30.77 -1.66 -6.72
N GLU A 88 32.01 -1.42 -7.13
CA GLU A 88 32.40 -0.24 -7.89
C GLU A 88 31.67 -0.15 -9.23
N GLU A 89 31.46 -1.29 -9.89
CA GLU A 89 30.73 -1.34 -11.16
C GLU A 89 29.27 -0.92 -10.95
N ILE A 90 28.65 -1.40 -9.87
CA ILE A 90 27.28 -1.05 -9.50
C ILE A 90 27.20 0.41 -9.07
N HIS A 91 28.14 0.90 -8.25
CA HIS A 91 28.14 2.28 -7.75
C HIS A 91 28.27 3.33 -8.87
N LYS A 92 28.90 2.99 -9.99
CA LYS A 92 28.98 3.87 -11.17
C LYS A 92 27.65 4.06 -11.89
N ILE A 93 26.65 3.22 -11.60
CA ILE A 93 25.31 3.32 -12.21
C ILE A 93 24.57 4.47 -11.52
N THR A 94 24.23 5.50 -12.30
CA THR A 94 23.30 6.53 -11.84
C THR A 94 21.87 6.05 -12.11
N ALA A 95 21.19 5.63 -11.06
CA ALA A 95 19.82 5.11 -11.12
C ALA A 95 18.83 6.11 -10.48
N TYR A 96 17.61 6.14 -11.02
CA TYR A 96 16.49 6.89 -10.45
C TYR A 96 15.28 5.95 -10.29
N PRO A 97 14.35 6.24 -9.37
CA PRO A 97 13.11 5.50 -9.27
C PRO A 97 12.37 5.49 -10.60
N ASN A 98 11.73 4.37 -10.91
CA ASN A 98 10.87 4.22 -12.07
C ASN A 98 9.39 4.17 -11.63
N HIS A 99 8.48 4.05 -12.61
CA HIS A 99 7.04 4.05 -12.35
C HIS A 99 6.57 2.95 -11.37
N VAL A 100 7.29 1.82 -11.24
CA VAL A 100 6.96 0.79 -10.25
C VAL A 100 7.20 1.31 -8.84
N HIS A 101 8.34 1.95 -8.60
CA HIS A 101 8.67 2.54 -7.29
C HIS A 101 7.70 3.68 -6.94
N GLU A 102 7.42 4.55 -7.91
CA GLU A 102 6.48 5.67 -7.73
C GLU A 102 5.07 5.18 -7.42
N ALA A 103 4.59 4.15 -8.12
CA ALA A 103 3.28 3.54 -7.87
C ALA A 103 3.18 2.97 -6.45
N LEU A 104 4.23 2.29 -5.96
CA LEU A 104 4.26 1.74 -4.61
C LEU A 104 4.31 2.83 -3.54
N ALA A 105 5.13 3.87 -3.74
CA ALA A 105 5.19 5.04 -2.85
C ALA A 105 3.83 5.76 -2.77
N GLU A 106 3.12 5.87 -3.90
CA GLU A 106 1.79 6.46 -3.92
C GLU A 106 0.75 5.59 -3.21
N LEU A 107 0.78 4.27 -3.42
CA LEU A 107 -0.10 3.33 -2.71
C LEU A 107 0.15 3.36 -1.20
N GLU A 108 1.39 3.54 -0.76
CA GLU A 108 1.71 3.76 0.65
C GLU A 108 1.15 5.10 1.14
N LYS A 109 1.35 6.18 0.37
CA LYS A 109 0.87 7.53 0.71
C LYS A 109 -0.64 7.59 0.91
N ILE A 110 -1.41 6.86 0.09
CA ILE A 110 -2.88 6.77 0.26
C ILE A 110 -3.27 5.72 1.30
N GLY A 111 -2.32 5.01 1.90
CA GLY A 111 -2.53 4.09 3.01
C GLY A 111 -3.05 2.71 2.60
N VAL A 112 -2.85 2.28 1.36
CA VAL A 112 -3.10 0.89 0.92
C VAL A 112 -1.94 0.01 1.37
N VAL A 113 -0.74 0.29 0.84
CA VAL A 113 0.48 -0.39 1.24
C VAL A 113 0.88 0.10 2.63
N LYS A 114 1.14 -0.84 3.54
CA LYS A 114 1.57 -0.52 4.91
C LYS A 114 3.07 -0.65 5.07
N THR A 115 3.66 -1.70 4.51
CA THR A 115 5.08 -2.01 4.64
C THR A 115 5.63 -2.50 3.31
N ILE A 116 6.80 -2.00 2.92
CA ILE A 116 7.59 -2.53 1.81
C ILE A 116 8.79 -3.27 2.41
N VAL A 117 8.88 -4.57 2.18
CA VAL A 117 10.07 -5.37 2.46
C VAL A 117 10.85 -5.51 1.16
N THR A 118 12.12 -5.12 1.14
CA THR A 118 12.93 -5.18 -0.07
C THR A 118 14.22 -5.96 0.12
N GLN A 119 14.59 -6.73 -0.91
CA GLN A 119 15.89 -7.37 -1.04
C GLN A 119 16.95 -6.43 -1.63
N ASN A 120 16.52 -5.28 -2.14
CA ASN A 120 17.38 -4.36 -2.84
C ASN A 120 18.13 -3.49 -1.84
N VAL A 121 19.35 -3.10 -2.21
CA VAL A 121 20.24 -2.28 -1.38
C VAL A 121 20.46 -0.88 -1.98
N ASP A 122 19.69 -0.54 -3.01
CA ASP A 122 19.86 0.64 -3.87
C ASP A 122 19.24 1.93 -3.29
N GLY A 123 18.17 1.81 -2.49
CA GLY A 123 17.47 2.95 -1.90
C GLY A 123 16.41 3.61 -2.78
N LEU A 124 16.05 2.99 -3.91
CA LEU A 124 15.12 3.59 -4.87
C LEU A 124 13.69 3.71 -4.33
N HIS A 125 13.27 2.84 -3.41
CA HIS A 125 11.97 2.95 -2.72
C HIS A 125 11.86 4.24 -1.90
N GLN A 126 12.90 4.55 -1.13
CA GLN A 126 12.96 5.74 -0.29
C GLN A 126 13.07 6.99 -1.16
N GLN A 127 13.86 6.94 -2.23
CA GLN A 127 13.97 8.03 -3.20
C GLN A 127 12.64 8.30 -3.92
N ALA A 128 11.81 7.29 -4.17
CA ALA A 128 10.45 7.44 -4.69
C ALA A 128 9.45 8.06 -3.70
N GLY A 129 9.82 8.14 -2.42
CA GLY A 129 9.00 8.71 -1.35
C GLY A 129 8.37 7.68 -0.40
N SER A 130 8.69 6.39 -0.54
CA SER A 130 8.25 5.37 0.42
C SER A 130 8.90 5.58 1.78
N LYS A 131 8.15 5.43 2.87
CA LYS A 131 8.63 5.72 4.23
C LYS A 131 8.81 4.49 5.10
N ASN A 132 7.93 3.49 4.98
CA ASN A 132 7.98 2.26 5.75
C ASN A 132 8.61 1.13 4.92
N VAL A 133 9.94 1.21 4.80
CA VAL A 133 10.75 0.28 4.00
C VAL A 133 11.69 -0.51 4.92
N VAL A 134 11.55 -1.83 4.88
CA VAL A 134 12.44 -2.79 5.57
C VAL A 134 13.45 -3.32 4.55
N GLU A 135 14.70 -2.87 4.63
CA GLU A 135 15.80 -3.28 3.76
C GLU A 135 16.42 -4.59 4.25
N MET A 136 15.83 -5.72 3.84
CA MET A 136 16.21 -7.05 4.34
C MET A 136 17.69 -7.37 4.12
N HIS A 137 18.31 -6.90 3.04
CA HIS A 137 19.72 -7.16 2.75
C HIS A 137 20.62 -5.97 3.10
N GLY A 138 20.15 -5.07 3.96
CA GLY A 138 20.85 -3.85 4.34
C GLY A 138 20.84 -2.79 3.24
N SER A 139 21.79 -1.85 3.31
CA SER A 139 21.86 -0.68 2.46
C SER A 139 23.28 -0.43 1.91
N GLY A 140 23.38 -0.14 0.61
CA GLY A 140 24.62 0.34 0.00
C GLY A 140 25.00 1.78 0.41
N ARG A 141 24.14 2.49 1.15
CA ARG A 141 24.34 3.88 1.57
C ARG A 141 25.16 4.01 2.85
N ALA A 142 25.35 2.91 3.58
CA ALA A 142 26.12 2.85 4.82
C ALA A 142 27.26 1.83 4.71
N CYS A 143 28.24 1.97 5.59
CA CYS A 143 29.29 0.98 5.79
C CYS A 143 29.63 0.83 7.28
N TYR A 144 30.21 -0.31 7.62
CA TYR A 144 30.62 -0.61 8.99
C TYR A 144 31.98 -1.30 9.02
N CYS A 145 32.66 -1.21 10.16
CA CYS A 145 33.88 -1.95 10.43
C CYS A 145 33.56 -3.36 10.91
N ILE A 146 34.21 -4.38 10.33
CA ILE A 146 33.97 -5.77 10.74
C ILE A 146 34.63 -6.16 12.07
N ASP A 147 35.50 -5.28 12.61
CA ASP A 147 36.32 -5.54 13.82
C ASP A 147 35.93 -4.67 15.02
N CYS A 148 35.14 -3.60 14.83
CA CYS A 148 34.68 -2.71 15.90
C CYS A 148 33.28 -2.13 15.60
N ASP A 149 32.76 -1.31 16.51
CA ASP A 149 31.43 -0.69 16.44
C ASP A 149 31.33 0.53 15.51
N TYR A 150 32.33 0.77 14.65
CA TYR A 150 32.32 1.91 13.74
C TYR A 150 31.34 1.73 12.59
N ILE A 151 30.47 2.73 12.38
CA ILE A 151 29.49 2.80 11.29
C ILE A 151 29.53 4.22 10.72
N SER A 152 29.45 4.36 9.40
CA SER A 152 29.38 5.66 8.73
C SER A 152 28.60 5.59 7.41
N ARG A 153 28.38 6.75 6.79
CA ARG A 153 27.87 6.80 5.42
C ARG A 153 28.93 6.28 4.47
N ALA A 154 28.52 5.49 3.48
CA ALA A 154 29.44 4.93 2.50
C ALA A 154 30.16 6.04 1.70
N ASP A 155 29.48 7.17 1.46
CA ASP A 155 30.08 8.32 0.77
C ASP A 155 31.27 8.91 1.53
N ASP A 156 31.21 8.95 2.86
CA ASP A 156 32.22 9.62 3.67
C ASP A 156 33.53 8.82 3.73
N ASP A 157 33.44 7.49 3.82
CA ASP A 157 34.58 6.62 4.08
C ASP A 157 34.98 5.70 2.92
N ILE A 158 34.14 5.54 1.90
CA ILE A 158 34.42 4.68 0.75
C ILE A 158 34.43 5.51 -0.54
N TRP A 159 33.29 6.10 -0.90
CA TRP A 159 33.09 6.61 -2.27
C TRP A 159 33.71 7.98 -2.54
N SER A 160 33.88 8.82 -1.51
CA SER A 160 34.57 10.11 -1.65
C SER A 160 36.10 10.00 -1.75
N LYS A 161 36.67 8.81 -1.56
CA LYS A 161 38.13 8.62 -1.60
C LYS A 161 38.64 8.69 -3.05
N PRO A 162 39.85 9.25 -3.28
CA PRO A 162 40.36 9.48 -4.64
C PRO A 162 40.77 8.18 -5.36
N VAL A 163 40.98 7.09 -4.61
CA VAL A 163 41.38 5.79 -5.16
C VAL A 163 40.23 4.81 -5.00
N PRO A 164 39.88 4.03 -6.03
CA PRO A 164 38.81 3.04 -5.95
C PRO A 164 39.07 1.98 -4.86
N PRO A 165 38.02 1.50 -4.17
CA PRO A 165 38.17 0.59 -3.04
C PRO A 165 38.74 -0.78 -3.37
N SER A 166 38.71 -1.21 -4.65
CA SER A 166 39.36 -2.43 -5.14
C SER A 166 40.88 -2.30 -5.25
N GLN A 167 41.40 -1.07 -5.35
CA GLN A 167 42.82 -0.77 -5.42
C GLN A 167 43.38 -0.33 -4.06
N CYS A 168 42.60 0.42 -3.28
CA CYS A 168 42.92 0.81 -1.91
C CYS A 168 41.79 0.38 -0.98
N ILE A 169 41.94 -0.80 -0.37
CA ILE A 169 40.90 -1.41 0.46
C ILE A 169 40.50 -0.46 1.59
N PRO A 170 39.21 -0.07 1.70
CA PRO A 170 38.72 0.78 2.76
C PRO A 170 39.04 0.24 4.16
N ARG A 171 39.64 1.09 5.00
CA ARG A 171 40.02 0.76 6.38
C ARG A 171 39.31 1.66 7.36
N CYS A 172 38.96 1.09 8.51
CA CYS A 172 38.27 1.80 9.57
C CYS A 172 39.19 2.88 10.15
N PRO A 173 38.74 4.15 10.25
CA PRO A 173 39.55 5.23 10.83
C PRO A 173 39.77 5.07 12.34
N LYS A 174 38.96 4.24 13.01
CA LYS A 174 39.05 4.00 14.47
C LYS A 174 40.07 2.92 14.85
N CYS A 175 40.07 1.78 14.15
CA CYS A 175 40.88 0.61 14.53
C CYS A 175 41.77 0.04 13.40
N GLY A 176 41.69 0.56 12.17
CA GLY A 176 42.41 0.03 11.01
C GLY A 176 41.84 -1.28 10.43
N GLY A 177 40.74 -1.80 10.99
CA GLY A 177 40.01 -2.96 10.50
C GLY A 177 39.41 -2.76 9.10
N LEU A 178 38.88 -3.83 8.50
CA LEU A 178 38.22 -3.72 7.19
C LEU A 178 36.87 -2.99 7.32
N LEU A 179 36.62 -2.03 6.42
CA LEU A 179 35.27 -1.53 6.19
C LEU A 179 34.58 -2.42 5.15
N LYS A 180 33.27 -2.60 5.31
CA LYS A 180 32.38 -3.31 4.39
C LYS A 180 31.12 -2.47 4.21
N LEU A 181 30.54 -2.42 3.00
CA LEU A 181 29.20 -1.86 2.85
C LEU A 181 28.23 -2.62 3.75
N ASP A 182 27.20 -1.92 4.22
CA ASP A 182 26.16 -2.50 5.05
C ASP A 182 25.17 -3.33 4.22
N VAL A 183 25.69 -4.28 3.44
CA VAL A 183 24.94 -5.21 2.61
C VAL A 183 25.17 -6.63 3.08
N VAL A 184 24.13 -7.46 3.09
CA VAL A 184 24.23 -8.85 3.54
C VAL A 184 24.83 -9.72 2.43
N LEU A 185 25.95 -10.37 2.71
CA LEU A 185 26.60 -11.34 1.83
C LEU A 185 26.17 -12.78 2.15
N PHE A 186 26.42 -13.70 1.21
CA PHE A 186 26.24 -15.12 1.44
C PHE A 186 27.10 -15.59 2.63
N GLY A 187 26.45 -16.30 3.56
CA GLY A 187 27.06 -16.76 4.80
C GLY A 187 26.95 -15.78 5.97
N GLU A 188 26.38 -14.58 5.77
CA GLU A 188 26.03 -13.67 6.86
C GLU A 188 24.61 -13.92 7.38
N LYS A 189 24.35 -13.46 8.60
CA LYS A 189 23.03 -13.42 9.18
C LYS A 189 22.44 -12.03 8.99
N LEU A 190 21.12 -11.96 8.85
CA LEU A 190 20.41 -10.70 9.02
C LEU A 190 20.60 -10.22 10.47
N ASP A 191 20.67 -8.90 10.64
CA ASP A 191 20.58 -8.34 11.98
C ASP A 191 19.20 -8.68 12.58
N ARG A 192 19.15 -8.71 13.92
CA ARG A 192 17.97 -9.19 14.63
C ARG A 192 16.78 -8.25 14.45
N VAL A 193 17.01 -6.93 14.38
CA VAL A 193 15.94 -5.94 14.30
C VAL A 193 15.25 -6.07 12.94
N THR A 194 16.01 -6.05 11.86
CA THR A 194 15.47 -6.24 10.50
C THR A 194 14.82 -7.60 10.35
N TYR A 195 15.40 -8.66 10.93
CA TYR A 195 14.77 -9.99 10.91
C TYR A 195 13.41 -9.99 11.60
N ASP A 196 13.30 -9.37 12.78
CA ASP A 196 12.06 -9.29 13.54
C ASP A 196 11.01 -8.45 12.78
N GLU A 197 11.41 -7.35 12.12
CA GLU A 197 10.53 -6.54 11.25
C GLU A 197 10.02 -7.33 10.03
N VAL A 198 10.88 -8.11 9.38
CA VAL A 198 10.49 -9.01 8.30
C VAL A 198 9.49 -10.05 8.79
N VAL A 199 9.75 -10.65 9.95
CA VAL A 199 8.85 -11.65 10.54
C VAL A 199 7.50 -11.01 10.87
N GLU A 200 7.50 -9.81 11.44
CA GLU A 200 6.29 -9.06 11.73
C GLU A 200 5.50 -8.75 10.45
N ALA A 201 6.15 -8.17 9.44
CA ALA A 201 5.51 -7.86 8.16
C ALA A 201 4.92 -9.12 7.50
N SER A 202 5.66 -10.23 7.51
CA SER A 202 5.21 -11.49 6.91
C SER A 202 4.12 -12.21 7.71
N THR A 203 3.96 -11.95 9.00
CA THR A 203 2.94 -12.61 9.86
C THR A 203 1.67 -11.79 10.02
N LYS A 204 1.78 -10.46 10.05
CA LYS A 204 0.65 -9.55 10.27
C LYS A 204 -0.05 -9.11 8.99
N THR A 205 0.53 -9.37 7.83
CA THR A 205 -0.05 -9.00 6.53
C THR A 205 -1.34 -9.80 6.28
N ASP A 206 -2.38 -9.14 5.78
CA ASP A 206 -3.58 -9.82 5.26
C ASP A 206 -3.57 -9.92 3.73
N PHE A 207 -2.69 -9.16 3.07
CA PHE A 207 -2.37 -9.33 1.65
C PHE A 207 -0.87 -9.12 1.38
N LEU A 208 -0.20 -10.11 0.80
CA LEU A 208 1.21 -10.03 0.39
C LEU A 208 1.31 -9.90 -1.14
N LEU A 209 1.87 -8.81 -1.62
CA LEU A 209 2.22 -8.62 -3.03
C LEU A 209 3.73 -8.84 -3.24
N VAL A 210 4.13 -9.84 -4.01
CA VAL A 210 5.54 -10.13 -4.32
C VAL A 210 5.87 -9.67 -5.73
N ILE A 211 6.91 -8.85 -5.90
CA ILE A 211 7.22 -8.19 -7.16
C ILE A 211 8.71 -8.37 -7.50
N GLY A 212 8.99 -8.86 -8.71
CA GLY A 212 10.34 -8.77 -9.30
C GLY A 212 11.44 -9.51 -8.53
N THR A 213 11.13 -10.68 -7.97
CA THR A 213 12.11 -11.51 -7.25
C THR A 213 12.02 -12.98 -7.66
N SER A 214 13.16 -13.67 -7.71
CA SER A 214 13.22 -15.10 -8.06
C SER A 214 12.87 -16.02 -6.90
N LEU A 215 12.84 -15.51 -5.66
CA LEU A 215 12.57 -16.28 -4.43
C LEU A 215 13.40 -17.57 -4.30
N GLN A 216 14.66 -17.55 -4.74
CA GLN A 216 15.52 -18.73 -4.69
C GLN A 216 16.30 -18.88 -3.38
N VAL A 217 16.43 -17.81 -2.61
CA VAL A 217 17.33 -17.75 -1.45
C VAL A 217 16.56 -17.35 -0.20
N ALA A 218 16.88 -18.04 0.89
CA ALA A 218 16.37 -17.73 2.22
C ALA A 218 17.07 -16.48 2.80
N PRO A 219 16.39 -15.68 3.64
CA PRO A 219 15.05 -15.94 4.19
C PRO A 219 13.89 -15.39 3.34
N CYS A 220 14.17 -14.74 2.21
CA CYS A 220 13.15 -14.10 1.36
C CYS A 220 12.08 -15.06 0.88
N ASN A 221 12.50 -16.26 0.46
CA ASN A 221 11.60 -17.29 -0.04
C ASN A 221 10.63 -17.83 1.04
N ILE A 222 10.92 -17.65 2.33
CA ILE A 222 10.04 -18.10 3.42
C ILE A 222 8.86 -17.12 3.62
N ILE A 223 8.98 -15.87 3.18
CA ILE A 223 7.96 -14.83 3.39
C ILE A 223 6.59 -15.24 2.80
N PRO A 224 6.48 -15.69 1.53
CA PRO A 224 5.19 -16.09 0.97
C PRO A 224 4.55 -17.27 1.70
N PHE A 225 5.36 -18.30 2.01
CA PHE A 225 4.92 -19.43 2.83
C PHE A 225 4.33 -18.95 4.16
N ARG A 226 5.05 -18.07 4.88
CA ARG A 226 4.62 -17.59 6.19
C ARG A 226 3.34 -16.77 6.12
N ALA A 227 3.26 -15.82 5.18
CA ALA A 227 2.06 -15.01 4.96
C ALA A 227 0.84 -15.89 4.67
N LYS A 228 1.01 -16.88 3.78
CA LYS A 228 -0.05 -17.83 3.44
C LYS A 228 -0.54 -18.64 4.63
N HIS A 229 0.38 -19.11 5.49
CA HIS A 229 0.05 -19.85 6.71
C HIS A 229 -0.65 -18.98 7.76
N CYS A 230 -0.42 -17.67 7.75
CA CYS A 230 -1.13 -16.71 8.59
C CYS A 230 -2.48 -16.26 7.99
N GLY A 231 -2.90 -16.83 6.86
CA GLY A 231 -4.20 -16.55 6.24
C GLY A 231 -4.21 -15.36 5.30
N ALA A 232 -3.05 -14.81 4.93
CA ALA A 232 -2.97 -13.75 3.94
C ALA A 232 -3.31 -14.26 2.54
N GLN A 233 -3.93 -13.41 1.72
CA GLN A 233 -3.90 -13.60 0.28
C GLN A 233 -2.52 -13.24 -0.27
N VAL A 234 -2.04 -13.98 -1.27
CA VAL A 234 -0.70 -13.82 -1.81
C VAL A 234 -0.76 -13.66 -3.32
N ALA A 235 -0.17 -12.59 -3.86
CA ALA A 235 -0.12 -12.33 -5.30
C ALA A 235 1.32 -12.11 -5.75
N PHE A 236 1.71 -12.73 -6.87
CA PHE A 236 3.05 -12.61 -7.46
C PHE A 236 2.98 -11.90 -8.80
N ILE A 237 3.79 -10.86 -8.97
CA ILE A 237 4.01 -10.17 -10.25
C ILE A 237 5.47 -10.35 -10.63
N ASN A 238 5.75 -11.20 -11.62
CA ASN A 238 7.13 -11.50 -12.02
C ASN A 238 7.22 -11.98 -13.46
N CYS A 239 8.31 -11.67 -14.16
CA CYS A 239 8.50 -12.14 -15.54
C CYS A 239 8.74 -13.65 -15.65
N SER A 240 9.26 -14.30 -14.59
CA SER A 240 9.66 -15.70 -14.61
C SER A 240 9.05 -16.50 -13.47
N LYS A 241 8.97 -17.82 -13.68
CA LYS A 241 8.52 -18.78 -12.67
C LYS A 241 9.40 -18.70 -11.41
N THR A 242 8.81 -18.84 -10.24
CA THR A 242 9.55 -18.91 -8.97
C THR A 242 9.31 -20.27 -8.29
N PRO A 243 10.22 -20.73 -7.41
CA PRO A 243 9.99 -21.94 -6.61
C PRO A 243 8.80 -21.84 -5.66
N MET A 244 8.33 -20.62 -5.35
CA MET A 244 7.28 -20.37 -4.36
C MET A 244 5.92 -20.06 -4.99
N ASP A 245 5.77 -20.25 -6.30
CA ASP A 245 4.52 -19.93 -7.03
C ASP A 245 3.31 -20.68 -6.45
N GLU A 246 3.51 -21.88 -5.89
CA GLU A 246 2.45 -22.68 -5.30
C GLU A 246 1.77 -22.03 -4.07
N TYR A 247 2.42 -21.04 -3.46
CA TYR A 247 1.87 -20.31 -2.31
C TYR A 247 1.02 -19.10 -2.72
N ALA A 248 1.03 -18.72 -4.00
CA ALA A 248 0.31 -17.57 -4.50
C ALA A 248 -1.13 -17.93 -4.90
N ASP A 249 -2.07 -17.08 -4.51
CA ASP A 249 -3.45 -17.09 -5.01
C ASP A 249 -3.54 -16.52 -6.43
N PHE A 250 -2.67 -15.55 -6.74
CA PHE A 250 -2.58 -14.93 -8.06
C PHE A 250 -1.13 -14.94 -8.54
N VAL A 251 -0.92 -15.33 -9.80
CA VAL A 251 0.40 -15.36 -10.42
C VAL A 251 0.32 -14.66 -11.76
N VAL A 252 0.69 -13.38 -11.77
CA VAL A 252 0.72 -12.58 -12.99
C VAL A 252 2.13 -12.57 -13.59
N ARG A 253 2.21 -12.97 -14.86
CA ARG A 253 3.45 -13.00 -15.62
C ARG A 253 3.46 -11.88 -16.64
N GLY A 254 4.45 -10.99 -16.54
CA GLY A 254 4.61 -9.91 -17.49
C GLY A 254 5.49 -8.81 -16.94
N ASP A 255 5.46 -7.69 -17.65
CA ASP A 255 6.31 -6.55 -17.36
C ASP A 255 5.82 -5.78 -16.13
N LEU A 256 6.72 -5.63 -15.16
CA LEU A 256 6.45 -4.93 -13.89
C LEU A 256 6.03 -3.48 -14.15
N LYS A 257 6.61 -2.83 -15.17
CA LYS A 257 6.33 -1.43 -15.51
C LYS A 257 4.90 -1.19 -15.98
N GLU A 258 4.26 -2.23 -16.50
CA GLU A 258 2.90 -2.14 -17.01
C GLU A 258 1.92 -2.59 -15.91
N ILE A 259 2.20 -3.72 -15.29
CA ILE A 259 1.27 -4.37 -14.36
C ILE A 259 1.15 -3.60 -13.04
N VAL A 260 2.26 -3.19 -12.42
CA VAL A 260 2.20 -2.56 -11.09
C VAL A 260 1.51 -1.18 -11.14
N PRO A 261 1.82 -0.29 -12.10
CA PRO A 261 1.06 0.96 -12.26
C PRO A 261 -0.41 0.73 -12.62
N LYS A 262 -0.75 -0.29 -13.43
CA LYS A 262 -2.15 -0.66 -13.69
C LYS A 262 -2.89 -1.03 -12.41
N ILE A 263 -2.33 -1.89 -11.56
CA ILE A 263 -2.89 -2.24 -10.24
C ILE A 263 -3.09 -0.97 -9.40
N ALA A 264 -2.08 -0.10 -9.33
CA ALA A 264 -2.16 1.13 -8.55
C ALA A 264 -3.28 2.06 -9.04
N ASN A 265 -3.44 2.22 -10.35
CA ASN A 265 -4.50 3.02 -10.95
C ASN A 265 -5.89 2.42 -10.66
N LYS A 266 -6.06 1.10 -10.78
CA LYS A 266 -7.32 0.43 -10.42
C LYS A 266 -7.71 0.66 -8.97
N ILE A 267 -6.76 0.62 -8.04
CA ILE A 267 -7.04 0.91 -6.62
C ILE A 267 -7.51 2.35 -6.42
N LYS A 268 -6.92 3.32 -7.14
CA LYS A 268 -7.38 4.72 -7.09
C LYS A 268 -8.77 4.87 -7.68
N GLU A 269 -9.06 4.25 -8.82
CA GLU A 269 -10.39 4.25 -9.43
C GLU A 269 -11.45 3.68 -8.48
N ILE A 270 -11.14 2.57 -7.79
CA ILE A 270 -12.03 1.96 -6.78
C ILE A 270 -12.34 2.96 -5.67
N ARG A 271 -11.32 3.64 -5.14
CA ARG A 271 -11.47 4.62 -4.06
C ARG A 271 -12.20 5.87 -4.50
N GLU A 272 -11.94 6.36 -5.70
CA GLU A 272 -12.64 7.52 -6.27
C GLU A 272 -14.12 7.21 -6.48
N LYS A 273 -14.45 6.04 -7.05
CA LYS A 273 -15.86 5.59 -7.19
C LYS A 273 -16.55 5.51 -5.83
N ARG A 274 -15.87 4.97 -4.81
CA ARG A 274 -16.40 4.90 -3.44
C ARG A 274 -16.63 6.29 -2.84
N PHE A 275 -15.68 7.21 -3.00
CA PHE A 275 -15.81 8.59 -2.54
C PHE A 275 -16.95 9.33 -3.24
N ASN A 276 -17.05 9.21 -4.57
CA ASN A 276 -18.12 9.83 -5.35
C ASN A 276 -19.50 9.24 -5.00
N GLY A 277 -19.58 7.94 -4.75
CA GLY A 277 -20.79 7.28 -4.25
C GLY A 277 -21.23 7.83 -2.89
N LEU A 278 -20.29 7.94 -1.94
CA LEU A 278 -20.55 8.53 -0.62
C LEU A 278 -20.97 10.00 -0.72
N ARG A 279 -20.32 10.80 -1.58
CA ARG A 279 -20.67 12.19 -1.81
C ARG A 279 -22.07 12.33 -2.40
N ARG A 280 -22.45 11.48 -3.37
CA ARG A 280 -23.81 11.44 -3.93
C ARG A 280 -24.84 11.06 -2.88
N ALA A 281 -24.58 10.02 -2.08
CA ALA A 281 -25.45 9.62 -0.97
C ALA A 281 -25.63 10.75 0.04
N TRP A 282 -24.55 11.42 0.43
CA TRP A 282 -24.58 12.57 1.34
C TRP A 282 -25.41 13.74 0.77
N LEU A 283 -25.23 14.10 -0.50
CA LEU A 283 -26.01 15.15 -1.16
C LEU A 283 -27.52 14.80 -1.22
N LEU A 284 -27.85 13.53 -1.44
CA LEU A 284 -29.24 13.05 -1.43
C LEU A 284 -29.84 13.11 -0.02
N SER A 285 -29.10 12.65 1.01
CA SER A 285 -29.55 12.74 2.41
C SER A 285 -29.71 14.20 2.87
N TYR A 286 -28.80 15.09 2.47
CA TYR A 286 -28.88 16.52 2.78
C TYR A 286 -30.09 17.19 2.11
N SER A 287 -30.31 16.90 0.83
CA SER A 287 -31.49 17.37 0.09
C SER A 287 -32.80 16.87 0.73
N PHE A 288 -32.83 15.61 1.15
CA PHE A 288 -33.99 15.02 1.84
C PHE A 288 -34.26 15.70 3.19
N ALA A 289 -33.22 16.00 3.97
CA ALA A 289 -33.35 16.75 5.22
C ALA A 289 -33.92 18.16 4.98
N ILE A 290 -33.49 18.86 3.93
CA ILE A 290 -34.05 20.17 3.55
C ILE A 290 -35.55 20.06 3.22
N VAL A 291 -35.96 19.03 2.48
CA VAL A 291 -37.38 18.80 2.15
C VAL A 291 -38.19 18.57 3.43
N ILE A 292 -37.71 17.72 4.35
CA ILE A 292 -38.39 17.48 5.63
C ILE A 292 -38.51 18.77 6.44
N VAL A 293 -37.43 19.53 6.59
CA VAL A 293 -37.46 20.81 7.32
C VAL A 293 -38.44 21.78 6.67
N THR A 294 -38.44 21.88 5.34
CA THR A 294 -39.38 22.75 4.61
C THR A 294 -40.82 22.29 4.80
N MET A 295 -41.10 20.99 4.77
CA MET A 295 -42.43 20.44 5.06
C MET A 295 -42.86 20.73 6.50
N LEU A 296 -41.97 20.58 7.48
CA LEU A 296 -42.24 20.88 8.89
C LEU A 296 -42.50 22.36 9.11
N VAL A 297 -41.70 23.26 8.49
CA VAL A 297 -41.91 24.71 8.55
C VAL A 297 -43.23 25.08 7.87
N THR A 298 -43.54 24.50 6.71
CA THR A 298 -44.80 24.74 6.00
C THR A 298 -46.00 24.23 6.81
N PHE A 299 -45.89 23.06 7.43
CA PHE A 299 -46.90 22.50 8.32
C PHE A 299 -47.08 23.37 9.56
N TYR A 300 -46.00 23.77 10.21
CA TYR A 300 -46.03 24.70 11.35
C TYR A 300 -46.71 26.01 10.96
N ASN A 301 -46.32 26.63 9.84
CA ASN A 301 -46.92 27.88 9.38
C ASN A 301 -48.40 27.70 9.02
N ASN A 302 -48.79 26.64 8.31
CA ASN A 302 -50.20 26.42 7.98
C ASN A 302 -51.06 26.11 9.22
N VAL A 303 -50.56 25.33 10.17
CA VAL A 303 -51.32 24.95 11.38
C VAL A 303 -51.37 26.08 12.40
N PHE A 304 -50.28 26.82 12.61
CA PHE A 304 -50.24 27.88 13.62
C PHE A 304 -50.71 29.24 13.10
N HIS A 305 -50.44 29.62 11.84
CA HIS A 305 -50.93 30.92 11.33
C HIS A 305 -52.40 30.90 10.91
N GLN A 306 -52.98 29.77 10.50
CA GLN A 306 -54.43 29.73 10.20
C GLN A 306 -55.31 29.75 11.45
N ASN A 307 -54.74 29.53 12.64
CA ASN A 307 -55.49 29.46 13.90
C ASN A 307 -55.32 30.69 14.81
N LEU A 308 -54.58 31.72 14.38
CA LEU A 308 -54.48 33.00 15.09
C LEU A 308 -55.26 34.08 14.35
N LYS A 309 -56.55 34.23 14.68
CA LYS A 309 -57.28 35.47 14.36
C LYS A 309 -56.87 36.54 15.38
N ILE A 310 -56.10 37.52 14.93
CA ILE A 310 -55.87 38.74 15.70
C ILE A 310 -57.03 39.67 15.40
N SER A 311 -57.84 39.98 16.40
CA SER A 311 -58.86 41.03 16.34
C SER A 311 -58.40 42.24 17.14
N THR A 312 -58.66 43.43 16.62
CA THR A 312 -58.47 44.69 17.34
C THR A 312 -59.75 45.00 18.13
N LEU A 313 -59.59 45.40 19.39
CA LEU A 313 -60.65 45.97 20.21
C LEU A 313 -60.41 47.47 20.31
N ASP A 314 -61.42 48.26 19.95
CA ASP A 314 -61.40 49.71 20.11
C ASP A 314 -61.60 50.06 21.60
N ASN A 315 -60.58 50.64 22.21
CA ASN A 315 -60.70 51.17 23.56
C ASN A 315 -61.51 52.48 23.55
N ILE A 316 -62.19 52.77 24.65
CA ILE A 316 -63.06 53.94 24.81
C ILE A 316 -62.28 55.28 24.67
N ASP A 317 -60.95 55.24 24.72
CA ASP A 317 -60.03 56.37 24.52
C ASP A 317 -59.48 56.52 23.08
N GLY A 318 -59.89 55.66 22.14
CA GLY A 318 -59.47 55.70 20.74
C GLY A 318 -58.13 55.02 20.45
N THR A 319 -57.57 54.27 21.39
CA THR A 319 -56.35 53.46 21.16
C THR A 319 -56.69 52.02 20.79
N GLU A 320 -55.99 51.45 19.80
CA GLU A 320 -56.14 50.05 19.40
C GLU A 320 -55.17 49.16 20.20
N THR A 321 -55.70 48.17 20.92
CA THR A 321 -54.88 47.12 21.56
C THR A 321 -55.12 45.77 20.86
N PRO A 322 -54.07 45.08 20.39
CA PRO A 322 -54.23 43.76 19.80
C PRO A 322 -54.60 42.74 20.89
N VAL A 323 -55.72 42.04 20.71
CA VAL A 323 -56.17 40.98 21.62
C VAL A 323 -56.16 39.65 20.86
N VAL A 324 -55.46 38.66 21.41
CA VAL A 324 -55.49 37.28 20.90
C VAL A 324 -56.77 36.65 21.43
N SER A 325 -57.72 36.31 20.55
CA SER A 325 -58.99 35.70 20.95
C SER A 325 -58.75 34.32 21.56
N GLU A 326 -59.34 34.06 22.73
CA GLU A 326 -59.28 32.75 23.40
C GLU A 326 -59.85 31.61 22.54
N TYR A 327 -59.21 30.46 22.73
CA TYR A 327 -59.29 29.22 21.96
C TYR A 327 -60.60 28.47 22.18
N GLU A 328 -61.38 28.18 21.11
CA GLU A 328 -62.45 27.17 21.16
C GLU A 328 -61.86 25.76 20.86
N PRO A 329 -61.96 24.79 21.78
CA PRO A 329 -61.35 23.48 21.59
C PRO A 329 -62.25 22.58 20.75
N THR A 330 -61.96 22.45 19.46
CA THR A 330 -62.47 21.33 18.64
C THR A 330 -61.32 20.51 18.05
N LEU A 331 -60.38 20.09 18.90
CA LEU A 331 -59.46 19.00 18.58
C LEU A 331 -60.18 17.65 18.83
N ARG A 332 -60.61 16.99 17.76
CA ARG A 332 -61.05 15.58 17.81
C ARG A 332 -59.84 14.67 18.05
N ARG A 333 -59.90 13.81 19.07
CA ARG A 333 -59.02 12.62 19.19
C ARG A 333 -59.21 11.71 17.98
N HIS A 334 -58.13 11.22 17.38
CA HIS A 334 -58.14 10.22 16.27
C HIS A 334 -57.35 8.95 16.61
N SER A 335 -57.17 8.63 17.89
CA SER A 335 -56.57 7.36 18.31
C SER A 335 -57.03 6.96 19.72
N ILE A 336 -57.28 5.65 19.88
CA ILE A 336 -57.53 4.95 21.14
C ILE A 336 -56.41 3.90 21.26
N PRO A 337 -55.75 3.73 22.42
CA PRO A 337 -54.79 2.63 22.61
C PRO A 337 -55.49 1.28 22.60
N LEU A 338 -54.94 0.32 21.84
CA LEU A 338 -55.32 -1.09 21.88
C LEU A 338 -54.56 -1.76 23.03
N GLU A 339 -55.11 -1.73 24.23
CA GLU A 339 -54.82 -2.65 25.33
C GLU A 339 -55.89 -2.38 26.41
N GLU A 340 -56.54 -3.43 26.89
CA GLU A 340 -57.75 -3.48 27.76
C GLU A 340 -59.12 -3.58 27.06
N CYS A 341 -59.33 -4.67 26.32
CA CYS A 341 -60.61 -5.38 26.31
C CYS A 341 -60.31 -6.87 26.53
N GLY A 342 -60.25 -7.28 27.79
CA GLY A 342 -60.36 -8.68 28.21
C GLY A 342 -61.70 -8.90 28.92
N PHE A 343 -62.20 -10.13 28.81
CA PHE A 343 -63.46 -10.71 29.31
C PHE A 343 -64.68 -10.47 28.41
N GLU A 344 -65.37 -11.48 27.89
CA GLU A 344 -65.60 -12.86 28.39
C GLU A 344 -64.43 -13.86 28.35
#